data_AF-A0A8S1QXM4-F1
#
_entry.id   AF-A0A8S1QXM4-F1
#
_cell.length_a   1.000
_cell.length_b   1.000
_cell.length_c   1.000
_cell.angle_alpha   90.00
_cell.angle_beta   90.00
_cell.angle_gamma   90.00
#
_symmetry.space_group_name_H-M   'P 1'
#
loop_
_entity.id
_entity.type
_entity.pdbx_description
1 polymer ?
#
loop_
_entity_poly.entity_id
_entity_poly.type
_entity_poly.pdbx_seq_one_letter_code
_entity_poly.pdbx_strand_id
1 'polypeptide(L)'
;MLDLKQICDLYCKLKNYQQQLDDEETITQEYIDAFVALGGNPDRTGFVQKQMIFDIVQSEFELKIDLESFLGDFQGNQLEFEDFCQLFENAGEDAKSFITSFSQAKRNNNNDFTVRFKDFEKWEKTTM
;
A
#
# COMPACT_ATOMS: atom_id res chain seq x y z
N MET A 1 23.10 33.47 -15.31
CA MET A 1 22.32 32.76 -16.36
C MET A 1 22.54 31.29 -16.12
N LEU A 2 21.47 30.50 -15.99
CA LEU A 2 21.62 29.04 -15.81
C LEU A 2 22.14 28.45 -17.12
N ASP A 3 23.14 27.57 -17.03
CA ASP A 3 23.61 26.83 -18.19
C ASP A 3 22.71 25.62 -18.49
N LEU A 4 22.89 25.03 -19.68
CA LEU A 4 22.06 23.90 -20.11
C LEU A 4 22.14 22.71 -19.15
N LYS A 5 23.31 22.46 -18.53
CA LYS A 5 23.48 21.36 -17.58
C LYS A 5 22.65 21.60 -16.33
N GLN A 6 22.71 22.81 -15.79
CA GLN A 6 21.92 23.22 -14.61
C GLN A 6 20.42 23.14 -14.89
N ILE A 7 19.99 23.50 -16.10
CA ILE A 7 18.59 23.36 -16.54
C ILE A 7 18.17 21.90 -16.60
N CYS A 8 18.99 21.02 -17.19
CA CYS A 8 18.72 19.58 -17.24
C CYS A 8 18.67 18.95 -15.84
N ASP A 9 19.63 19.29 -14.97
CA ASP A 9 19.69 18.80 -13.59
C ASP A 9 18.44 19.23 -12.79
N LEU A 10 17.99 20.48 -12.97
CA LEU A 10 16.78 20.99 -12.35
C LEU A 10 15.52 20.30 -12.86
N TYR A 11 15.40 20.12 -14.18
CA TYR A 11 14.28 19.40 -14.79
C TYR A 11 14.16 17.97 -14.28
N CYS A 12 15.28 17.24 -14.20
CA CYS A 12 15.30 15.89 -13.65
C CYS A 12 14.82 15.86 -12.18
N LYS A 13 15.27 16.80 -11.35
CA LYS A 13 14.83 16.91 -9.96
C LYS A 13 13.33 17.19 -9.84
N LEU A 14 12.81 18.13 -10.64
CA LEU A 14 11.39 18.46 -10.64
C LEU A 14 10.53 17.28 -11.09
N LYS A 15 10.95 16.58 -12.14
CA LYS A 15 10.24 15.39 -12.62
C LYS A 15 10.22 14.27 -11.58
N ASN A 16 11.35 14.01 -10.93
CA ASN A 16 11.43 12.99 -9.87
C ASN A 16 10.56 13.37 -8.66
N TYR A 17 10.53 14.64 -8.28
CA TYR A 17 9.68 15.12 -7.18
C TYR A 17 8.19 14.97 -7.52
N GLN A 18 7.80 15.31 -8.74
CA GLN A 18 6.42 15.11 -9.19
C GLN A 18 6.02 13.63 -9.15
N GLN A 19 6.90 12.74 -9.61
CA GLN A 19 6.65 11.31 -9.55
C GLN A 19 6.51 10.80 -8.10
N GLN A 20 7.32 11.29 -7.17
CA GLN A 20 7.19 10.93 -5.75
C GLN A 20 5.83 11.35 -5.16
N LEU A 21 5.31 12.51 -5.54
CA LEU A 21 3.98 12.96 -5.12
C LEU A 21 2.87 12.05 -5.69
N ASP A 22 2.97 11.70 -6.98
CA ASP A 22 2.00 10.81 -7.62
C ASP A 22 2.02 9.40 -6.98
N ASP A 23 3.21 8.90 -6.65
CA ASP A 23 3.39 7.62 -5.97
C ASP A 23 2.81 7.66 -4.54
N GLU A 24 3.05 8.73 -3.76
CA GLU A 24 2.46 8.92 -2.43
C GLU A 24 0.93 9.00 -2.46
N GLU A 25 0.36 9.72 -3.44
CA GLU A 25 -1.09 9.81 -3.62
C GLU A 25 -1.68 8.44 -3.96
N THR A 26 -1.03 7.68 -4.84
CA THR A 26 -1.45 6.33 -5.21
C THR A 26 -1.41 5.38 -4.02
N ILE A 27 -0.33 5.40 -3.24
CA ILE A 27 -0.20 4.59 -2.02
C ILE A 27 -1.31 4.97 -1.05
N THR A 28 -1.52 6.26 -0.79
CA THR A 28 -2.59 6.73 0.10
C THR A 28 -3.96 6.21 -0.33
N GLN A 29 -4.24 6.19 -1.64
CA GLN A 29 -5.49 5.67 -2.16
C GLN A 29 -5.61 4.14 -1.95
N GLU A 30 -4.54 3.37 -2.13
CA GLU A 30 -4.53 1.93 -1.81
C GLU A 30 -4.88 1.68 -0.33
N TYR A 31 -4.32 2.47 0.59
CA TYR A 31 -4.65 2.35 2.02
C TYR A 31 -6.12 2.68 2.31
N ILE A 32 -6.69 3.71 1.67
CA ILE A 32 -8.10 4.06 1.83
C ILE A 32 -9.00 2.96 1.26
N ASP A 33 -8.71 2.50 0.05
CA ASP A 33 -9.47 1.45 -0.63
C ASP A 33 -9.50 0.18 0.25
N ALA A 34 -8.36 -0.17 0.85
CA ALA A 34 -8.26 -1.31 1.74
C ALA A 34 -8.98 -1.11 3.07
N PHE A 35 -8.82 0.04 3.71
CA PHE A 35 -9.51 0.38 4.94
C PHE A 35 -11.03 0.32 4.79
N VAL A 36 -11.56 0.86 3.69
CA VAL A 36 -13.00 0.82 3.38
C VAL A 36 -13.49 -0.60 3.18
N ALA A 37 -12.73 -1.42 2.46
CA ALA A 37 -13.14 -2.78 2.19
C ALA A 37 -13.05 -3.69 3.43
N LEU A 38 -12.31 -3.29 4.47
CA LEU A 38 -12.29 -3.91 5.80
C LEU A 38 -13.30 -3.30 6.78
N GLY A 39 -14.19 -2.41 6.34
CA GLY A 39 -15.31 -1.89 7.14
C GLY A 39 -15.18 -0.44 7.61
N GLY A 40 -14.10 0.26 7.24
CA GLY A 40 -13.96 1.70 7.43
C GLY A 40 -14.75 2.55 6.43
N ASN A 41 -14.72 3.87 6.60
CA ASN A 41 -15.36 4.82 5.69
C ASN A 41 -14.35 5.51 4.75
N PRO A 42 -14.78 5.94 3.55
CA PRO A 42 -13.91 6.58 2.56
C PRO A 42 -13.40 7.96 2.98
N ASP A 43 -14.05 8.59 3.96
CA ASP A 43 -13.61 9.83 4.60
C ASP A 43 -12.60 9.59 5.73
N ARG A 44 -12.07 8.35 5.86
CA ARG A 44 -11.12 7.90 6.89
C ARG A 44 -11.71 7.83 8.29
N THR A 45 -13.03 7.95 8.42
CA THR A 45 -13.74 7.74 9.69
C THR A 45 -14.16 6.28 9.86
N GLY A 46 -14.70 5.93 11.03
CA GLY A 46 -15.07 4.55 11.35
C GLY A 46 -13.87 3.73 11.80
N PHE A 47 -14.01 2.41 11.80
CA PHE A 47 -13.00 1.52 12.33
C PHE A 47 -13.01 0.18 11.60
N VAL A 48 -11.83 -0.44 11.52
CA VAL A 48 -11.64 -1.82 11.08
C VAL A 48 -11.52 -2.71 12.31
N GLN A 49 -12.21 -3.85 12.31
CA GLN A 49 -12.05 -4.81 13.41
C GLN A 49 -10.80 -5.66 13.20
N LYS A 50 -10.01 -5.81 14.26
CA LYS A 50 -8.81 -6.67 14.28
C LYS A 50 -9.11 -8.08 13.77
N GLN A 51 -10.20 -8.69 14.24
CA GLN A 51 -10.62 -10.02 13.80
C GLN A 51 -10.91 -10.11 12.30
N MET A 52 -11.45 -9.05 11.70
CA MET A 52 -11.75 -9.03 10.27
C MET A 52 -10.48 -9.08 9.42
N ILE A 53 -9.40 -8.43 9.88
CA ILE A 53 -8.07 -8.53 9.24
C ILE A 53 -7.58 -9.97 9.30
N PHE A 54 -7.66 -10.62 10.47
CA PHE A 54 -7.26 -12.03 10.62
C PHE A 54 -8.03 -12.95 9.68
N ASP A 55 -9.36 -12.82 9.67
CA ASP A 55 -10.23 -13.69 8.89
C ASP A 55 -9.92 -13.56 7.40
N ILE A 56 -9.74 -12.33 6.88
CA ILE A 56 -9.49 -12.09 5.46
C ILE A 56 -8.07 -12.50 5.06
N VAL A 57 -7.05 -12.12 5.83
CA VAL A 57 -5.65 -12.51 5.53
C VAL A 57 -5.51 -14.03 5.48
N GLN A 58 -6.15 -14.74 6.40
CA GLN A 58 -6.05 -16.19 6.50
C GLN A 58 -6.93 -16.93 5.47
N SER A 59 -8.13 -16.43 5.19
CA SER A 59 -9.09 -17.11 4.30
C SER A 59 -8.92 -16.77 2.82
N GLU A 60 -8.56 -15.53 2.48
CA GLU A 60 -8.52 -15.06 1.09
C GLU A 60 -7.12 -15.06 0.48
N PHE A 61 -6.08 -14.83 1.28
CA PHE A 61 -4.73 -14.61 0.76
C PHE A 61 -3.76 -15.76 1.06
N GLU A 62 -4.16 -16.76 1.86
CA GLU A 62 -3.31 -17.88 2.33
C GLU A 62 -1.93 -17.42 2.85
N LEU A 63 -1.82 -16.16 3.26
CA LEU A 63 -0.57 -15.57 3.72
C LEU A 63 -0.29 -16.10 5.12
N LYS A 64 0.85 -16.76 5.29
CA LYS A 64 1.36 -17.17 6.61
C LYS A 64 2.01 -15.98 7.32
N ILE A 65 1.28 -14.88 7.44
CA ILE A 65 1.71 -13.75 8.28
C ILE A 65 1.45 -14.17 9.73
N ASP A 66 2.47 -14.01 10.58
CA ASP A 66 2.28 -14.12 12.03
C ASP A 66 1.49 -12.90 12.52
N LEU A 67 0.18 -12.97 12.33
CA LEU A 67 -0.75 -11.89 12.62
C LEU A 67 -0.83 -11.58 14.12
N GLU A 68 -0.49 -12.53 14.99
CA GLU A 68 -0.39 -12.31 16.44
C GLU A 68 0.80 -11.40 16.77
N SER A 69 1.95 -11.61 16.14
CA SER A 69 3.11 -10.72 16.26
C SER A 69 2.86 -9.36 15.61
N PHE A 70 2.20 -9.35 14.45
CA PHE A 70 1.85 -8.16 13.66
C PHE A 70 0.89 -7.21 14.40
N LEU A 71 -0.19 -7.74 14.99
CA LEU A 71 -1.18 -6.95 15.73
C LEU A 71 -0.93 -6.91 17.24
N GLY A 72 0.14 -7.54 17.73
CA GLY A 72 0.40 -7.80 19.15
C GLY A 72 0.55 -6.55 20.01
N ASP A 73 1.07 -5.46 19.43
CA ASP A 73 1.25 -4.19 20.13
C ASP A 73 -0.04 -3.35 20.22
N PHE A 74 -1.03 -3.65 19.38
CA PHE A 74 -2.31 -2.95 19.39
C PHE A 74 -3.25 -3.55 20.44
N GLN A 75 -3.48 -2.80 21.53
CA GLN A 75 -4.32 -3.21 22.66
C GLN A 75 -5.84 -3.09 22.40
N GLY A 76 -6.24 -2.45 21.29
CA GLY A 76 -7.65 -2.31 20.89
C GLY A 76 -8.14 -3.43 19.97
N ASN A 77 -9.47 -3.54 19.82
CA ASN A 77 -10.10 -4.39 18.80
C ASN A 77 -10.54 -3.63 17.55
N GLN A 78 -10.51 -2.30 17.60
CA GLN A 78 -10.96 -1.38 16.55
C GLN A 78 -9.78 -0.52 16.14
N LEU A 79 -9.43 -0.55 14.86
CA LEU A 79 -8.36 0.23 14.26
C LEU A 79 -8.98 1.41 13.51
N GLU A 80 -8.67 2.62 13.95
CA GLU A 80 -8.95 3.82 13.17
C GLU A 80 -8.00 3.90 11.96
N PHE A 81 -8.26 4.81 11.01
CA PHE A 81 -7.47 4.85 9.77
C PHE A 81 -5.98 5.09 10.02
N GLU A 82 -5.61 5.97 10.97
CA GLU A 82 -4.21 6.25 11.28
C GLU A 82 -3.50 5.05 11.91
N ASP A 83 -4.16 4.37 12.86
CA ASP A 83 -3.63 3.15 13.48
C ASP A 83 -3.49 2.01 12.46
N PHE A 84 -4.46 1.91 11.54
CA PHE A 84 -4.41 0.98 10.43
C PHE A 84 -3.19 1.25 9.54
N CYS A 85 -2.96 2.48 9.09
CA CYS A 85 -1.77 2.80 8.28
C CYS A 85 -0.46 2.46 9.01
N GLN A 86 -0.34 2.87 10.28
CA GLN A 86 0.86 2.60 11.08
C GLN A 86 1.13 1.11 11.27
N LEU A 87 0.08 0.32 11.49
CA LEU A 87 0.18 -1.12 11.64
C LEU A 87 0.84 -1.77 10.41
N PHE A 88 0.38 -1.41 9.22
CA PHE A 88 0.89 -1.98 7.96
C PHE A 88 2.24 -1.40 7.53
N GLU A 89 2.56 -0.16 7.90
CA GLU A 89 3.90 0.42 7.69
C GLU A 89 4.97 -0.27 8.56
N ASN A 90 4.64 -0.58 9.82
CA ASN A 90 5.56 -1.19 10.79
C ASN A 90 5.80 -2.69 10.55
N ALA A 91 4.93 -3.33 9.79
CA ALA A 91 4.93 -4.77 9.60
C ALA A 91 5.80 -5.30 8.47
N GLY A 92 6.42 -4.40 7.71
CA GLY A 92 7.31 -4.76 6.62
C GLY A 92 6.60 -5.03 5.29
N GLU A 93 7.39 -5.41 4.28
CA GLU A 93 6.97 -5.47 2.88
C GLU A 93 5.87 -6.51 2.61
N ASP A 94 5.82 -7.59 3.39
CA ASP A 94 4.79 -8.64 3.25
C ASP A 94 3.38 -8.11 3.56
N ALA A 95 3.25 -7.23 4.56
CA ALA A 95 1.98 -6.60 4.92
C ALA A 95 1.57 -5.52 3.90
N LYS A 96 2.53 -4.79 3.32
CA LYS A 96 2.25 -3.84 2.23
C LYS A 96 1.73 -4.54 0.97
N SER A 97 2.25 -5.74 0.67
CA SER A 97 1.75 -6.58 -0.43
C SER A 97 0.26 -6.93 -0.25
N PHE A 98 -0.19 -7.14 0.99
CA PHE A 98 -1.60 -7.36 1.30
C PHE A 98 -2.48 -6.14 0.97
N ILE A 99 -2.08 -4.93 1.37
CA ILE A 99 -2.81 -3.67 1.07
C ILE A 99 -2.97 -3.48 -0.44
N THR A 100 -1.88 -3.66 -1.19
CA THR A 100 -1.89 -3.63 -2.65
C THR A 100 -2.86 -4.68 -3.23
N SER A 101 -2.81 -5.93 -2.73
CA SER A 101 -3.60 -7.03 -3.29
C SER A 101 -5.10 -6.82 -3.06
N PHE A 102 -5.47 -6.31 -1.89
CA PHE A 102 -6.86 -6.03 -1.54
C PHE A 102 -7.41 -4.81 -2.31
N SER A 103 -6.59 -3.78 -2.50
CA SER A 103 -6.91 -2.63 -3.36
C SER A 103 -7.16 -3.07 -4.81
N GLN A 104 -6.33 -3.98 -5.33
CA GLN A 104 -6.48 -4.52 -6.68
C GLN A 104 -7.72 -5.41 -6.83
N ALA A 105 -8.01 -6.24 -5.83
CA ALA A 105 -9.18 -7.14 -5.85
C ALA A 105 -10.50 -6.36 -6.00
N LYS A 106 -10.61 -5.17 -5.39
CA LYS A 106 -11.78 -4.27 -5.54
C LYS A 106 -11.82 -3.53 -6.88
N ARG A 107 -10.68 -3.18 -7.48
CA ARG A 107 -10.62 -2.53 -8.80
C ARG A 107 -11.03 -3.46 -9.94
N ASN A 108 -10.86 -4.77 -9.78
CA ASN A 108 -11.11 -5.79 -10.81
C ASN A 108 -12.59 -5.96 -11.23
N ASN A 109 -13.55 -5.28 -10.59
CA ASN A 109 -14.96 -5.31 -11.02
C ASN A 109 -15.26 -4.31 -12.17
N ASN A 110 -14.29 -3.47 -12.54
CA ASN A 110 -14.28 -2.71 -13.79
C ASN A 110 -12.93 -2.95 -14.48
N ASN A 111 -12.95 -3.40 -15.73
CA ASN A 111 -11.78 -3.76 -16.54
C ASN A 111 -10.67 -2.67 -16.58
N ASP A 112 -9.77 -2.64 -15.60
CA ASP A 112 -8.54 -1.85 -15.71
C ASP A 112 -7.34 -2.67 -15.22
N PHE A 113 -6.58 -3.18 -16.18
CA PHE A 113 -5.27 -3.78 -15.97
C PHE A 113 -4.28 -2.64 -15.72
N THR A 114 -4.16 -2.19 -14.47
CA THR A 114 -3.24 -1.09 -14.12
C THR A 114 -1.81 -1.64 -13.98
N VAL A 115 -1.01 -1.51 -15.04
CA VAL A 115 0.42 -1.84 -15.02
C VAL A 115 1.19 -0.75 -14.27
N ARG A 116 1.88 -1.14 -13.20
CA ARG A 116 2.71 -0.23 -12.39
C ARG A 116 4.15 -0.31 -12.87
N PHE A 117 4.92 0.77 -12.67
CA PHE A 117 6.32 0.82 -13.12
C PHE A 117 7.19 -0.31 -12.51
N LYS A 118 6.89 -0.72 -11.27
CA LYS A 118 7.55 -1.86 -10.61
C LYS A 118 7.30 -3.20 -11.30
N ASP A 119 6.22 -3.34 -12.07
CA ASP A 119 5.95 -4.55 -12.86
C ASP A 119 6.91 -4.66 -14.08
N PHE A 120 7.66 -3.59 -14.36
CA PHE A 120 8.73 -3.55 -15.36
C PHE A 120 10.14 -3.68 -14.75
N GLU A 121 10.27 -3.88 -13.43
CA GLU A 121 11.58 -4.22 -12.86
C GLU A 121 12.03 -5.57 -13.43
N LYS A 122 13.18 -5.54 -14.12
CA LYS A 122 13.78 -6.74 -14.70
C LYS A 122 14.09 -7.71 -13.58
N TRP A 123 13.50 -8.91 -13.63
CA TRP A 123 13.92 -10.02 -12.78
C TRP A 123 15.40 -10.30 -13.02
N GLU A 124 16.27 -9.85 -12.11
CA GLU A 124 17.66 -10.27 -12.08
C GLU A 124 17.64 -11.76 -11.74
N LYS A 125 17.94 -12.61 -12.74
CA LYS A 125 18.10 -14.04 -12.49
C LYS A 125 19.29 -14.20 -11.55
N THR A 126 19.00 -14.48 -10.28
CA THR A 126 20.01 -14.97 -9.34
C THR A 126 20.65 -16.19 -9.97
N THR A 127 21.88 -16.01 -10.48
CA THR A 127 22.63 -17.10 -11.08
C THR A 127 23.19 -17.90 -9.91
N MET A 128 22.68 -19.12 -9.71
CA MET A 128 23.33 -20.10 -8.82
C MET A 128 24.66 -20.55 -9.41
#